data_AF-A0A9E1H9E6-F1
#
_entry.id   AF-A0A9E1H9E6-F1
#
_cell.length_a   1.000
_cell.length_b   1.000
_cell.length_c   1.000
_cell.angle_alpha   90.00
_cell.angle_beta   90.00
_cell.angle_gamma   90.00
#
_symmetry.space_group_name_H-M   'P 1'
#
loop_
_entity.id
_entity.type
_entity.pdbx_description
1 polymer ?
#
loop_
_entity_poly.entity_id
_entity_poly.type
_entity_poly.pdbx_seq_one_letter_code
_entity_poly.pdbx_strand_id
1 'polypeptide(L)'
;MAIRELIQIAANKTFSENKKSKHNSKAKYGWYRYDTRFAVPKYNNDGELTGYNIFKGRMVIRHAQDNKLYLYDILRIKKETSEPHE
;
A
#
# COMPACT_ATOMS: atom_id res chain seq x y z
N MET A 1 -1.29 -12.46 2.35
CA MET A 1 -0.13 -11.53 2.44
C MET A 1 -0.40 -10.57 3.59
N ALA A 2 0.41 -10.60 4.65
CA ALA A 2 0.21 -9.74 5.82
C ALA A 2 0.73 -8.31 5.56
N ILE A 3 0.17 -7.31 6.25
CA ILE A 3 0.60 -5.90 6.18
C ILE A 3 2.11 -5.74 6.43
N ARG A 4 2.73 -6.64 7.19
CA ARG A 4 4.18 -6.66 7.46
C ARG A 4 5.03 -6.84 6.19
N GLU A 5 4.65 -7.75 5.31
CA GLU A 5 5.37 -8.00 4.06
C GLU A 5 5.34 -6.76 3.17
N LEU A 6 4.17 -6.13 3.05
CA LEU A 6 3.99 -4.90 2.27
C LEU A 6 4.83 -3.72 2.80
N ILE A 7 5.12 -3.68 4.11
CA ILE A 7 5.99 -2.67 4.73
C ILE A 7 7.47 -2.97 4.44
N GLN A 8 7.89 -4.24 4.38
CA GLN A 8 9.29 -4.60 4.09
C GLN A 8 9.71 -4.27 2.66
N ILE A 9 8.81 -4.43 1.69
CA ILE A 9 9.03 -4.05 0.28
C ILE A 9 8.68 -2.58 -0.01
N ALA A 10 8.27 -1.81 1.01
CA ALA A 10 7.87 -0.42 0.84
C ALA A 10 9.10 0.49 0.76
N ALA A 11 9.22 1.25 -0.33
CA ALA A 11 10.30 2.20 -0.56
C ALA A 11 9.80 3.65 -0.35
N ASN A 12 10.72 4.62 -0.24
CA ASN A 12 10.41 6.05 -0.13
C ASN A 12 9.50 6.43 1.05
N LYS A 13 9.87 6.00 2.27
CA LYS A 13 9.17 6.36 3.51
C LYS A 13 9.14 7.88 3.68
N THR A 14 7.95 8.47 3.58
CA THR A 14 7.72 9.89 3.88
C THR A 14 6.85 9.99 5.12
N PHE A 15 7.35 10.68 6.14
CA PHE A 15 6.59 10.97 7.36
C PHE A 15 5.82 12.28 7.20
N SER A 16 4.61 12.33 7.73
CA SER A 16 3.85 13.57 7.85
C SER A 16 3.18 13.65 9.21
N GLU A 17 3.46 14.73 9.93
CA GLU A 17 2.81 15.04 11.19
C GLU A 17 1.31 15.31 10.98
N ASN A 18 0.52 14.90 11.97
CA ASN A 18 -0.92 15.05 11.92
C ASN A 18 -1.30 16.53 12.21
N LYS A 19 -1.61 17.30 11.17
CA LYS A 19 -1.97 18.73 11.30
C LYS A 19 -3.44 18.98 11.70
N LYS A 20 -4.27 17.95 11.90
CA LYS A 20 -5.72 18.13 12.22
C LYS A 20 -6.11 17.51 13.57
N SER A 21 -6.63 18.34 14.48
CA SER A 21 -7.06 17.96 15.84
C SER A 21 -8.14 16.87 15.89
N LYS A 22 -8.95 16.74 14.82
CA LYS A 22 -10.03 15.74 14.72
C LYS A 22 -9.54 14.29 14.65
N HIS A 23 -8.24 14.05 14.46
CA HIS A 23 -7.65 12.71 14.41
C HIS A 23 -6.63 12.45 15.53
N ASN A 24 -6.74 13.12 16.68
CA ASN A 24 -5.72 13.04 17.73
C ASN A 24 -5.63 11.64 18.41
N SER A 25 -6.76 10.98 18.71
CA SER A 25 -6.76 9.55 19.12
C SER A 25 -6.58 8.58 17.95
N LYS A 26 -6.97 9.08 16.77
CA LYS A 26 -6.69 8.63 15.41
C LYS A 26 -5.21 8.23 15.17
N ALA A 27 -4.50 9.15 14.56
CA ALA A 27 -3.11 9.06 14.16
C ALA A 27 -2.27 9.89 15.13
N LYS A 28 -2.18 9.45 16.40
CA LYS A 28 -1.48 10.18 17.46
C LYS A 28 -0.02 10.43 17.11
N TYR A 29 0.62 9.46 16.47
CA TYR A 29 2.02 9.52 16.06
C TYR A 29 2.19 9.94 14.59
N GLY A 30 1.13 10.38 13.93
CA GLY A 30 1.17 10.85 12.55
C GLY A 30 0.90 9.76 11.50
N TRP A 31 1.25 10.11 10.27
CA TRP A 31 0.98 9.31 9.07
C TRP A 31 2.28 8.98 8.36
N TYR A 32 2.42 7.72 7.96
CA TYR A 32 3.50 7.31 7.07
C TYR A 32 2.95 7.07 5.68
N ARG A 33 3.68 7.53 4.67
CA ARG A 33 3.43 7.18 3.28
C ARG A 33 4.58 6.36 2.75
N TYR A 34 4.25 5.28 2.06
CA TYR A 34 5.22 4.40 1.41
C TYR A 34 4.78 4.12 -0.01
N ASP A 35 5.73 4.10 -0.94
CA ASP A 35 5.48 3.54 -2.26
C ASP A 35 5.61 2.01 -2.17
N THR A 36 4.59 1.30 -2.62
CA THR A 36 4.51 -0.17 -2.60
C THR A 36 4.34 -0.73 -4.00
N ARG A 37 4.75 -1.98 -4.18
CA ARG A 37 4.54 -2.77 -5.39
C ARG A 37 3.95 -4.11 -4.98
N PHE A 38 2.81 -4.49 -5.56
CA PHE A 38 2.15 -5.76 -5.27
C PHE A 38 1.71 -6.47 -6.55
N ALA A 39 1.70 -7.79 -6.50
CA ALA A 39 1.28 -8.66 -7.59
C ALA A 39 -0.12 -9.23 -7.29
N VAL A 40 -1.02 -9.13 -8.25
CA VAL A 40 -2.35 -9.76 -8.19
C VAL A 40 -2.37 -10.91 -9.20
N PRO A 41 -2.63 -12.15 -8.78
CA PRO A 41 -2.72 -13.28 -9.69
C PRO A 41 -3.88 -13.10 -10.68
N LYS A 42 -3.65 -13.48 -11.94
CA LYS A 42 -4.67 -13.60 -12.98
C LYS A 42 -5.01 -15.07 -13.15
N TYR A 43 -6.29 -15.37 -13.25
CA TYR A 43 -6.78 -16.71 -13.56
C TYR A 43 -7.52 -16.70 -14.90
N ASN A 44 -7.42 -17.77 -15.67
CA ASN A 44 -8.30 -18.00 -16.83
C ASN A 44 -9.69 -18.47 -16.37
N ASN A 45 -10.58 -18.73 -17.33
CA ASN A 45 -11.94 -19.21 -17.05
C ASN A 45 -11.94 -20.60 -16.37
N ASP A 46 -10.89 -21.39 -16.58
CA ASP A 46 -10.67 -22.70 -15.96
C ASP A 46 -10.06 -22.61 -14.55
N GLY A 47 -9.79 -21.40 -14.05
CA GLY A 47 -9.21 -21.18 -12.72
C GLY A 47 -7.71 -21.43 -12.63
N GLU A 48 -7.02 -21.64 -13.76
CA GLU A 48 -5.57 -21.77 -13.82
C GLU A 48 -4.87 -20.41 -13.81
N LEU A 49 -3.75 -20.34 -13.10
CA LEU A 49 -2.94 -19.13 -12.98
C LEU A 49 -2.28 -18.80 -14.33
N THR A 50 -2.74 -17.72 -14.98
CA THR A 50 -2.21 -17.26 -16.28
C THR A 50 -1.11 -16.19 -16.14
N GLY A 51 -0.86 -15.71 -14.93
CA GLY A 51 0.22 -14.77 -14.64
C GLY A 51 -0.12 -13.80 -13.52
N TYR A 52 0.60 -12.70 -13.44
CA TYR A 52 0.42 -11.68 -12.41
C TYR A 52 0.26 -10.29 -13.04
N ASN A 53 -0.73 -9.53 -12.57
CA ASN A 53 -0.76 -8.08 -12.76
C ASN A 53 0.09 -7.44 -11.66
N ILE A 54 1.12 -6.71 -12.05
CA ILE A 54 1.90 -5.93 -11.11
C ILE A 54 1.28 -4.54 -10.99
N PHE A 55 1.12 -4.07 -9.75
CA PHE A 55 0.64 -2.73 -9.46
C PHE A 55 1.67 -1.99 -8.61
N LYS A 56 1.79 -0.69 -8.87
CA LYS A 56 2.47 0.26 -7.99
C LYS A 56 1.42 1.17 -7.38
N GLY A 57 1.56 1.46 -6.10
CA GLY A 57 0.66 2.36 -5.38
C GLY A 57 1.37 3.03 -4.21
N ARG A 58 0.72 4.01 -3.60
CA ARG A 58 1.23 4.70 -2.42
C ARG A 58 0.36 4.36 -1.22
N MET A 59 0.89 3.55 -0.32
CA MET A 59 0.23 3.17 0.93
C MET A 59 0.27 4.34 1.92
N VAL A 60 -0.86 4.56 2.60
CA VAL A 60 -1.00 5.45 3.74
C VAL A 60 -1.16 4.57 4.97
N ILE A 61 -0.19 4.65 5.87
CA ILE A 61 -0.17 3.91 7.12
C ILE A 61 -0.42 4.89 8.26
N ARG A 62 -1.39 4.52 9.11
CA ARG A 62 -1.70 5.23 10.34
C ARG A 62 -0.93 4.62 11.49
N HIS A 63 -0.26 5.46 12.29
CA HIS A 63 0.34 5.04 13.56
C HIS A 63 -0.60 5.41 14.70
N ALA A 64 -1.26 4.38 15.24
CA ALA A 64 -2.27 4.53 16.27
C ALA A 64 -1.66 4.63 17.67
N GLN A 65 -2.47 5.07 18.63
CA GLN A 65 -2.05 5.27 20.02
C GLN A 65 -1.56 4.00 20.72
N ASP A 66 -2.01 2.82 20.28
CA ASP A 66 -1.53 1.50 20.75
C ASP A 66 -0.14 1.13 20.20
N ASN A 67 0.57 2.08 19.58
CA ASN A 67 1.89 1.92 18.98
C ASN A 67 1.94 0.92 17.82
N LYS A 68 0.79 0.51 17.27
CA LYS A 68 0.71 -0.33 16.07
C LYS A 68 0.46 0.48 14.81
N LEU A 69 0.92 -0.09 13.70
CA LEU A 69 0.79 0.45 12.36
C LEU A 69 -0.38 -0.25 11.65
N TYR A 70 -1.31 0.55 11.12
CA TYR A 70 -2.46 0.06 10.38
C TYR A 70 -2.45 0.63 8.97
N LEU A 71 -2.69 -0.22 7.97
CA LEU A 71 -2.98 0.27 6.62
C LEU A 71 -4.29 1.05 6.66
N TYR A 72 -4.22 2.33 6.31
CA TYR A 72 -5.38 3.20 6.24
C TYR A 72 -5.96 3.20 4.83
N ASP A 73 -5.10 3.40 3.83
CA ASP A 73 -5.52 3.51 2.44
C ASP A 73 -4.36 3.21 1.46
N ILE A 74 -4.67 2.91 0.20
CA ILE A 74 -3.70 2.79 -0.89
C ILE A 74 -4.13 3.72 -2.01
N LEU A 75 -3.33 4.76 -2.23
CA LEU A 75 -3.60 5.82 -3.20
C LEU A 75 -2.80 5.60 -4.50
N ARG A 76 -3.28 6.22 -5.58
CA ARG A 76 -2.58 6.30 -6.88
C ARG A 76 -2.12 4.93 -7.39
N ILE A 77 -2.96 3.92 -7.23
CA ILE A 77 -2.71 2.58 -7.75
C ILE A 77 -2.66 2.67 -9.27
N LYS A 78 -1.53 2.28 -9.86
CA LYS A 78 -1.32 2.16 -11.29
C LYS A 78 -0.85 0.75 -11.59
N LYS A 79 -1.50 0.12 -12.56
CA LYS A 79 -1.03 -1.14 -13.13
C LYS A 79 0.26 -0.88 -13.88
N GLU A 80 1.28 -1.66 -13.61
CA GLU A 80 2.44 -1.74 -14.49
C GLU A 80 2.05 -2.61 -15.67
N THR A 81 1.72 -1.97 -16.78
CA THR A 81 1.69 -2.62 -18.08
C THR A 81 3.13 -2.77 -18.53
N SER A 82 3.59 -4.02 -18.66
CA SER A 82 4.82 -4.37 -19.34
C SER A 82 4.67 -4.04 -20.83
N GLU A 83 4.87 -2.76 -21.17
CA GLU A 83 4.91 -2.21 -22.54
C GLU A 83 3.66 -2.46 -23.43
N PRO A 84 3.48 -1.68 -24.52
CA PRO A 84 2.48 -1.97 -25.54
C PRO A 84 2.83 -3.31 -26.19
N HIS A 85 1.83 -4.14 -26.51
CA HIS A 85 2.03 -5.13 -27.56
C HIS A 85 2.37 -4.35 -28.84
N GLU A 86 3.58 -4.56 -29.36
CA GLU A 86 3.88 -4.34 -30.78
C GLU A 86 3.36 -5.53 -31.59
#